data_AF-A0A662RGF4-F1
#
_entry.id   AF-A0A662RGF4-F1
#
_cell.length_a   1.000
_cell.length_b   1.000
_cell.length_c   1.000
_cell.angle_alpha   90.00
_cell.angle_beta   90.00
_cell.angle_gamma   90.00
#
_symmetry.space_group_name_H-M   'P 1'
#
loop_
_entity.id
_entity.type
_entity.pdbx_description
1 polymer ?
#
loop_
_entity_poly.entity_id
_entity_poly.type
_entity_poly.pdbx_seq_one_letter_code
_entity_poly.pdbx_strand_id
1 'polypeptide(L)'
;MEQGYALGERGVRYHLRSLDERGLTKGHGYAGRTITERGRKEIEEALVHDRIGFMHARIEEMLYQTDFDPISKSGTVIANITLIKKSDFDDALQILQYLAEHDMDCRIKVIREDTSDSITPIPDDCVGIATICSITCDGILLKHGINAAINIKNRYVRADCPELTPVEKGCMSNRYESGSPVTCSG
;
A
#
# COMPACT_ATOMS: atom_id res chain seq x y z
N MET A 1 -2.60 14.23 -23.73
CA MET A 1 -1.66 15.29 -24.15
C MET A 1 -0.43 14.60 -24.70
N GLU A 2 -0.11 14.81 -25.98
CA GLU A 2 1.10 14.25 -26.61
C GLU A 2 2.36 14.81 -25.92
N GLN A 3 3.15 13.93 -25.28
CA GLN A 3 4.53 14.27 -24.91
C GLN A 3 5.44 14.07 -26.13
N GLY A 4 5.37 14.98 -27.08
CA GLY A 4 6.37 15.09 -28.15
C GLY A 4 7.55 15.90 -27.65
N TYR A 5 8.69 15.26 -27.38
CA TYR A 5 9.95 15.99 -27.15
C TYR A 5 10.33 16.75 -28.43
N ALA A 6 10.68 18.04 -28.31
CA ALA A 6 11.13 18.88 -29.42
C ALA A 6 12.56 18.50 -29.86
N LEU A 7 12.72 17.31 -30.44
CA LEU A 7 13.97 16.85 -31.03
C LEU A 7 13.98 17.17 -32.52
N GLY A 8 15.01 17.90 -32.97
CA GLY A 8 15.22 18.11 -34.40
C GLY A 8 15.42 16.78 -35.14
N GLU A 9 15.06 16.74 -36.42
CA GLU A 9 15.06 15.51 -37.25
C GLU A 9 16.39 14.73 -37.20
N ARG A 10 17.52 15.44 -37.09
CA ARG A 10 18.86 14.84 -36.93
C ARG A 10 19.03 14.14 -35.58
N GLY A 11 18.52 14.72 -34.50
CA GLY A 11 18.55 14.13 -33.16
C GLY A 11 17.69 12.88 -33.08
N VAL A 12 16.50 12.91 -33.69
CA VAL A 12 15.63 11.73 -33.80
C VAL A 12 16.34 10.60 -34.54
N ARG A 13 16.93 10.88 -35.73
CA ARG A 13 17.69 9.87 -36.49
C ARG A 13 18.88 9.30 -35.71
N TYR A 14 19.57 10.14 -34.95
CA TYR A 14 20.68 9.71 -34.12
C TYR A 14 20.24 8.73 -33.02
N HIS A 15 19.20 9.06 -32.25
CA HIS A 15 18.68 8.17 -31.21
C HIS A 15 18.16 6.86 -31.77
N LEU A 16 17.41 6.95 -32.87
CA LEU A 16 16.93 5.79 -33.60
C LEU A 16 18.09 4.88 -34.03
N ARG A 17 19.14 5.43 -34.64
CA ARG A 17 20.32 4.64 -35.01
C ARG A 17 21.00 4.00 -33.79
N SER A 18 21.10 4.72 -32.67
CA SER A 18 21.65 4.19 -31.42
C SER A 18 20.84 3.00 -30.88
N LEU A 19 19.50 3.03 -31.01
CA LEU A 19 18.64 1.89 -30.62
C LEU A 19 18.87 0.65 -31.50
N ASP A 20 19.18 0.83 -32.79
CA ASP A 20 19.56 -0.28 -33.67
C ASP A 20 20.94 -0.84 -33.31
N GLU A 21 21.92 0.04 -33.06
CA GLU A 21 23.28 -0.36 -32.67
C GLU A 21 23.29 -1.11 -31.33
N ARG A 22 22.37 -0.77 -30.43
CA ARG A 22 22.15 -1.49 -29.16
C ARG A 22 21.34 -2.77 -29.33
N GLY A 23 20.84 -3.07 -30.53
CA GLY A 23 20.03 -4.25 -30.82
C GLY A 23 18.64 -4.22 -30.19
N LEU A 24 18.11 -3.04 -29.85
CA LEU A 24 16.79 -2.83 -29.26
C LEU A 24 15.70 -2.66 -30.33
N THR A 25 16.09 -2.10 -31.47
CA THR A 25 15.25 -2.02 -32.66
C THR A 25 15.96 -2.62 -33.86
N LYS A 26 15.19 -2.96 -34.89
CA LYS A 26 15.69 -3.34 -36.20
C LYS A 26 15.04 -2.44 -37.25
N GLY A 27 15.88 -1.69 -37.96
CA GLY A 27 15.43 -0.79 -39.03
C GLY A 27 15.02 -1.52 -40.31
N HIS A 28 13.94 -1.05 -40.92
CA HIS A 28 13.42 -1.49 -42.22
C HIS A 28 13.38 -0.34 -43.24
N GLY A 29 14.34 0.58 -43.16
CA GLY A 29 14.38 1.78 -44.00
C GLY A 29 13.18 2.70 -43.72
N TYR A 30 12.48 3.13 -44.78
CA TYR A 30 11.29 4.00 -44.67
C TYR A 30 10.04 3.28 -44.14
N ALA A 31 10.04 1.95 -44.09
CA ALA A 31 8.92 1.17 -43.53
C ALA A 31 8.87 1.24 -41.98
N GLY A 32 9.83 1.93 -41.36
CA GLY A 32 9.91 2.06 -39.91
C GLY A 32 10.83 1.02 -39.29
N ARG A 33 10.51 0.62 -38.07
CA ARG A 33 11.36 -0.21 -37.20
C ARG A 33 10.53 -1.23 -36.46
N THR A 34 11.13 -2.38 -36.20
CA THR A 34 10.57 -3.41 -35.33
C THR A 34 11.34 -3.43 -34.02
N ILE A 35 10.63 -3.45 -32.89
CA ILE A 35 11.25 -3.64 -31.58
C ILE A 35 11.70 -5.10 -31.49
N THR A 36 12.96 -5.33 -31.13
CA THR A 36 13.50 -6.69 -30.96
C THR A 36 12.99 -7.30 -29.66
N GLU A 37 13.17 -8.61 -29.48
CA GLU A 37 12.84 -9.26 -28.20
C GLU A 37 13.60 -8.64 -27.02
N ARG A 38 14.87 -8.27 -27.24
CA ARG A 38 15.69 -7.54 -26.26
C ARG A 38 15.13 -6.16 -25.97
N GLY A 39 14.68 -5.43 -26.99
CA GLY A 39 14.02 -4.13 -26.83
C GLY A 39 12.72 -4.24 -26.05
N ARG A 40 11.90 -5.27 -26.30
CA ARG A 40 10.70 -5.56 -25.52
C ARG A 40 11.03 -5.82 -24.06
N LYS A 41 12.06 -6.62 -23.78
CA LYS A 41 12.50 -6.93 -22.42
C LYS A 41 13.02 -5.69 -21.68
N GLU A 42 13.80 -4.83 -22.34
CA GLU A 42 14.28 -3.57 -21.75
C GLU A 42 13.12 -2.61 -21.42
N ILE A 43 12.12 -2.53 -22.31
CA ILE A 43 10.90 -1.73 -22.06
C ILE A 43 10.11 -2.32 -20.88
N GLU A 44 9.94 -3.63 -20.82
CA GLU A 44 9.23 -4.30 -19.73
C GLU A 44 9.93 -4.07 -18.39
N GLU A 45 11.26 -4.22 -18.33
CA GLU A 45 12.05 -3.91 -17.14
C GLU A 45 11.92 -2.43 -16.75
N ALA A 46 12.04 -1.49 -17.68
CA ALA A 46 11.88 -0.06 -17.39
C ALA A 46 10.47 0.28 -16.86
N LEU A 47 9.42 -0.26 -17.49
CA LEU A 47 8.04 -0.06 -17.06
C LEU A 47 7.76 -0.66 -15.67
N VAL A 48 8.45 -1.74 -15.29
CA VAL A 48 8.35 -2.30 -13.94
C VAL A 48 8.94 -1.33 -12.90
N HIS A 49 10.09 -0.72 -13.18
CA HIS A 49 10.69 0.26 -12.27
C HIS A 49 9.81 1.51 -12.13
N ASP A 50 9.25 2.02 -13.23
CA ASP A 50 8.34 3.18 -13.21
C ASP A 50 7.07 2.88 -12.39
N ARG A 51 6.50 1.68 -12.53
CA ARG A 51 5.35 1.23 -11.73
C ARG A 51 5.68 1.15 -10.24
N ILE A 52 6.86 0.62 -9.89
CA ILE A 52 7.31 0.53 -8.50
C ILE A 52 7.51 1.94 -7.93
N GLY A 53 8.20 2.82 -8.65
CA GLY A 53 8.40 4.22 -8.25
C GLY A 53 7.07 4.96 -8.05
N PHE A 54 6.11 4.76 -8.95
CA PHE A 54 4.77 5.31 -8.82
C PHE A 54 4.06 4.82 -7.55
N MET A 55 4.13 3.52 -7.25
CA MET A 55 3.55 2.95 -6.03
C MET A 55 4.20 3.52 -4.76
N HIS A 56 5.53 3.66 -4.75
CA HIS A 56 6.25 4.28 -3.64
C HIS A 56 5.78 5.73 -3.39
N ALA A 57 5.69 6.55 -4.44
CA ALA A 57 5.22 7.92 -4.33
C ALA A 57 3.76 8.00 -3.81
N ARG A 58 2.89 7.07 -4.23
CA ARG A 58 1.51 6.97 -3.69
C ARG A 58 1.51 6.60 -2.21
N ILE A 59 2.37 5.69 -1.77
CA ILE A 59 2.49 5.30 -0.36
C ILE A 59 3.00 6.46 0.48
N GLU A 60 4.04 7.16 0.02
CA GLU A 60 4.56 8.36 0.69
C GLU A 60 3.48 9.43 0.82
N GLU A 61 2.71 9.68 -0.24
CA GLU A 61 1.56 10.60 -0.20
C GLU A 61 0.53 10.18 0.87
N MET A 62 0.15 8.90 0.92
CA MET A 62 -0.79 8.39 1.93
C MET A 62 -0.24 8.52 3.36
N LEU A 63 1.07 8.32 3.56
CA LEU A 63 1.71 8.48 4.86
C LEU A 63 1.65 9.92 5.34
N TYR A 64 1.95 10.89 4.47
CA TYR A 64 1.85 12.31 4.80
C TYR A 64 0.41 12.75 5.09
N GLN A 65 -0.60 12.09 4.50
CA GLN A 65 -2.02 12.36 4.76
C GLN A 65 -2.57 11.65 5.99
N THR A 66 -1.85 10.67 6.54
CA THR A 66 -2.27 9.93 7.73
C THR A 66 -2.12 10.80 8.97
N ASP A 67 -3.22 11.02 9.70
CA ASP A 67 -3.23 11.90 10.88
C ASP A 67 -3.89 11.26 12.11
N PHE A 68 -4.18 9.97 12.07
CA PHE A 68 -4.77 9.21 13.17
C PHE A 68 -4.02 9.39 14.49
N ASP A 69 -4.75 9.75 15.54
CA ASP A 69 -4.29 9.82 16.91
C ASP A 69 -4.82 8.62 17.71
N PRO A 70 -3.95 7.73 18.23
CA PRO A 70 -4.37 6.58 19.01
C PRO A 70 -5.06 6.94 20.33
N ILE A 71 -4.82 8.14 20.89
CA ILE A 71 -5.41 8.59 22.16
C ILE A 71 -6.87 8.97 21.95
N SER A 72 -7.13 9.91 21.02
CA SER A 72 -8.52 10.30 20.67
C SER A 72 -9.26 9.26 19.83
N LYS A 73 -8.54 8.26 19.29
CA LYS A 73 -9.06 7.23 18.36
C LYS A 73 -9.70 7.85 17.12
N SER A 74 -9.14 8.96 16.63
CA SER A 74 -9.72 9.75 15.55
C SER A 74 -8.66 10.20 14.55
N GLY A 75 -9.08 10.48 13.33
CA GLY A 75 -8.23 10.87 12.20
C GLY A 75 -8.27 9.84 11.07
N THR A 76 -7.46 10.13 10.06
CA THR A 76 -7.34 9.43 8.78
C THR A 76 -6.36 8.28 8.90
N VAL A 77 -6.79 7.11 8.46
CA VAL A 77 -6.00 5.87 8.42
C VAL A 77 -5.90 5.37 6.98
N ILE A 78 -4.85 4.61 6.68
CA ILE A 78 -4.73 3.91 5.40
C ILE A 78 -5.44 2.57 5.54
N ALA A 79 -6.39 2.30 4.65
CA ALA A 79 -7.16 1.06 4.68
C ALA A 79 -7.02 0.27 3.37
N ASN A 80 -6.92 -1.05 3.48
CA ASN A 80 -7.05 -1.98 2.37
C ASN A 80 -8.52 -2.29 2.17
N ILE A 81 -9.04 -2.13 0.94
CA ILE A 81 -10.42 -2.48 0.61
C ILE A 81 -10.42 -3.82 -0.12
N THR A 82 -11.13 -4.79 0.43
CA THR A 82 -11.38 -6.10 -0.19
C THR A 82 -12.84 -6.18 -0.61
N LEU A 83 -13.11 -6.60 -1.84
CA LEU A 83 -14.47 -6.84 -2.32
C LEU A 83 -14.84 -8.31 -2.14
N ILE A 84 -15.99 -8.57 -1.53
CA ILE A 84 -16.51 -9.91 -1.25
C ILE A 84 -17.90 -10.02 -1.85
N LYS A 85 -18.22 -11.16 -2.47
CA LYS A 85 -19.57 -11.40 -2.98
C LYS A 85 -20.59 -11.37 -1.85
N LYS A 86 -21.77 -10.81 -2.10
CA LYS A 86 -22.87 -10.78 -1.13
C LYS A 86 -23.23 -12.17 -0.60
N SER A 87 -23.09 -13.22 -1.41
CA SER A 87 -23.33 -14.62 -1.02
C SER A 87 -22.36 -15.16 0.03
N ASP A 88 -21.12 -14.64 0.05
CA ASP A 88 -20.02 -15.18 0.85
C ASP A 88 -19.73 -14.27 2.06
N PHE A 89 -20.50 -13.20 2.22
CA PHE A 89 -20.25 -12.14 3.20
C PHE A 89 -20.36 -12.63 4.65
N ASP A 90 -21.39 -13.43 4.95
CA ASP A 90 -21.61 -13.94 6.30
C ASP A 90 -20.51 -14.94 6.71
N ASP A 91 -20.04 -15.77 5.78
CA ASP A 91 -18.92 -16.69 6.01
C ASP A 91 -17.62 -15.92 6.22
N ALA A 92 -17.38 -14.88 5.42
CA ALA A 92 -16.21 -14.02 5.58
C ALA A 92 -16.22 -13.30 6.94
N LEU A 93 -17.38 -12.80 7.40
CA LEU A 93 -17.50 -12.18 8.71
C LEU A 93 -17.24 -13.17 9.85
N GLN A 94 -17.71 -14.42 9.75
CA GLN A 94 -17.42 -15.46 10.74
C GLN A 94 -15.92 -15.73 10.85
N ILE A 95 -15.21 -15.79 9.72
CA ILE A 95 -13.75 -15.97 9.69
C ILE A 95 -13.06 -14.76 10.32
N LEU A 96 -13.43 -13.54 9.93
CA LEU A 96 -12.83 -12.31 10.48
C LEU A 96 -13.07 -12.18 11.98
N GLN A 97 -14.26 -12.56 12.46
CA GLN A 97 -14.57 -12.61 13.88
C GLN A 97 -13.70 -13.64 14.60
N TYR A 98 -13.59 -14.85 14.06
CA TYR A 98 -12.72 -15.88 14.62
C TYR A 98 -11.27 -15.39 14.75
N LEU A 99 -10.74 -14.72 13.72
CA LEU A 99 -9.40 -14.15 13.75
C LEU A 99 -9.24 -13.08 14.84
N ALA A 100 -10.22 -12.16 14.96
CA ALA A 100 -10.21 -11.12 15.99
C ALA A 100 -10.24 -11.69 17.42
N GLU A 101 -10.91 -12.82 17.63
CA GLU A 101 -10.97 -13.53 18.92
C GLU A 101 -9.67 -14.29 19.25
N HIS A 102 -8.79 -14.53 18.27
CA HIS A 102 -7.55 -15.31 18.41
C HIS A 102 -6.29 -14.46 18.16
N ASP A 103 -6.22 -13.29 18.79
CA ASP A 103 -5.08 -12.37 18.79
C ASP A 103 -4.68 -11.79 17.42
N MET A 104 -5.50 -11.95 16.38
CA MET A 104 -5.37 -11.21 15.11
C MET A 104 -6.35 -10.04 15.09
N ASP A 105 -6.05 -8.99 15.86
CA ASP A 105 -6.91 -7.79 15.94
C ASP A 105 -7.11 -7.18 14.54
N CYS A 106 -8.35 -7.24 14.06
CA CYS A 106 -8.73 -6.79 12.73
C CYS A 106 -9.81 -5.71 12.87
N ARG A 107 -9.40 -4.44 12.78
CA ARG A 107 -10.35 -3.33 12.73
C ARG A 107 -10.90 -3.20 11.31
N ILE A 108 -12.20 -3.46 11.18
CA ILE A 108 -12.88 -3.48 9.89
C ILE A 108 -13.98 -2.42 9.80
N LYS A 109 -14.21 -1.90 8.59
CA LYS A 109 -15.40 -1.13 8.21
C LYS A 109 -16.06 -1.80 7.01
N VAL A 110 -17.34 -2.13 7.13
CA VAL A 110 -18.14 -2.63 6.01
C VAL A 110 -18.58 -1.45 5.15
N ILE A 111 -18.38 -1.55 3.85
CA ILE A 111 -18.74 -0.54 2.85
C ILE A 111 -19.78 -1.18 1.93
N ARG A 112 -20.94 -0.53 1.80
CA ARG A 112 -22.03 -0.99 0.93
C ARG A 112 -22.17 -0.05 -0.26
N GLU A 113 -22.96 -0.46 -1.25
CA GLU A 113 -23.42 0.41 -2.32
C GLU A 113 -23.89 1.76 -1.73
N ASP A 114 -23.64 2.85 -2.46
CA ASP A 114 -24.09 4.21 -2.11
C ASP A 114 -23.33 4.92 -0.99
N THR A 115 -22.26 4.32 -0.43
CA THR A 115 -21.42 5.07 0.50
C THR A 115 -20.65 6.14 -0.28
N SER A 116 -20.99 7.42 -0.10
CA SER A 116 -20.33 8.59 -0.72
C SER A 116 -18.81 8.69 -0.48
N ASP A 117 -18.29 7.83 0.39
CA ASP A 117 -16.91 7.81 0.87
C ASP A 117 -16.01 6.81 0.11
N SER A 118 -16.53 6.02 -0.84
CA SER A 118 -15.73 4.99 -1.49
C SER A 118 -14.92 5.55 -2.68
N ILE A 119 -13.59 5.56 -2.54
CA ILE A 119 -12.62 5.81 -3.63
C ILE A 119 -12.78 4.79 -4.78
N THR A 120 -13.39 3.62 -4.50
CA THR A 120 -13.61 2.55 -5.47
C THR A 120 -15.10 2.20 -5.54
N PRO A 121 -15.74 2.24 -6.73
CA PRO A 121 -17.13 1.82 -6.88
C PRO A 121 -17.27 0.34 -6.51
N ILE A 122 -18.26 0.04 -5.67
CA ILE A 122 -18.58 -1.33 -5.26
C ILE A 122 -19.58 -1.90 -6.28
N PRO A 123 -19.29 -3.03 -6.93
CA PRO A 123 -20.25 -3.71 -7.81
C PRO A 123 -21.52 -4.15 -7.07
N ASP A 124 -22.65 -4.15 -7.76
CA ASP A 124 -23.99 -4.49 -7.22
C ASP A 124 -24.10 -5.89 -6.57
N ASP A 125 -23.18 -6.81 -6.87
CA ASP A 125 -23.16 -8.18 -6.33
C ASP A 125 -22.14 -8.35 -5.19
N CYS A 126 -21.48 -7.26 -4.78
CA CYS A 126 -20.38 -7.25 -3.85
C CYS A 126 -20.64 -6.37 -2.61
N VAL A 127 -19.82 -6.59 -1.59
CA VAL A 127 -19.69 -5.76 -0.39
C VAL A 127 -18.21 -5.48 -0.18
N GLY A 128 -17.87 -4.25 0.18
CA GLY A 128 -16.50 -3.88 0.53
C GLY A 128 -16.21 -4.12 2.01
N ILE A 129 -15.03 -4.64 2.33
CA ILE A 129 -14.48 -4.65 3.68
C ILE A 129 -13.18 -3.85 3.66
N ALA A 130 -13.16 -2.74 4.38
CA ALA A 130 -11.95 -1.99 4.65
C ALA A 130 -11.28 -2.50 5.91
N THR A 131 -9.98 -2.81 5.85
CA THR A 131 -9.13 -3.19 6.98
C THR A 131 -7.98 -2.21 7.12
N ILE A 132 -7.62 -1.84 8.36
CA ILE A 132 -6.49 -0.92 8.58
C ILE A 132 -5.20 -1.57 8.08
N CYS A 133 -4.45 -0.86 7.25
CA CYS A 133 -3.15 -1.29 6.74
C CYS A 133 -2.05 -1.00 7.76
N SER A 134 -1.04 -1.88 7.84
CA SER A 134 0.14 -1.70 8.70
C SER A 134 0.92 -0.41 8.39
N ILE A 135 0.83 0.09 7.15
CA ILE A 135 1.44 1.36 6.73
C ILE A 135 0.84 2.55 7.51
N THR A 136 -0.37 2.41 8.08
CA THR A 136 -0.92 3.42 9.01
C THR A 136 0.00 3.61 10.22
N CYS A 137 0.61 2.54 10.73
CA CYS A 137 1.58 2.64 11.83
C CYS A 137 2.80 3.45 11.43
N ASP A 138 3.33 3.25 10.22
CA ASP A 138 4.44 4.03 9.68
C ASP A 138 4.08 5.53 9.61
N GLY A 139 2.83 5.85 9.22
CA GLY A 139 2.34 7.23 9.16
C GLY A 139 2.26 7.89 10.55
N ILE A 140 1.76 7.14 11.54
CA ILE A 140 1.73 7.59 12.94
C ILE A 140 3.14 7.84 13.47
N LEU A 141 4.10 6.94 13.19
CA LEU A 141 5.50 7.10 13.57
C LEU A 141 6.10 8.36 12.95
N LEU A 142 5.90 8.54 11.65
CA LEU A 142 6.39 9.71 10.91
C LEU A 142 5.84 11.01 11.49
N LYS A 143 4.55 11.06 11.84
CA LYS A 143 3.91 12.23 12.46
C LYS A 143 4.51 12.59 13.82
N HIS A 144 5.07 11.61 14.54
CA HIS A 144 5.77 11.82 15.81
C HIS A 144 7.28 12.06 15.63
N GLY A 145 7.74 12.33 14.41
CA GLY A 145 9.14 12.63 14.10
C GLY A 145 10.05 11.40 14.04
N ILE A 146 9.49 10.19 14.04
CA ILE A 146 10.24 8.95 13.92
C ILE A 146 10.28 8.58 12.43
N ASN A 147 11.42 8.79 11.80
CA ASN A 147 11.63 8.43 10.39
C ASN A 147 11.65 6.90 10.24
N ALA A 148 10.55 6.33 9.76
CA ALA A 148 10.47 4.94 9.33
C ALA A 148 10.91 4.83 7.86
N ALA A 149 12.00 4.13 7.59
CA ALA A 149 12.39 3.79 6.22
C ALA A 149 11.43 2.70 5.70
N ILE A 150 10.51 3.09 4.82
CA ILE A 150 9.50 2.17 4.27
C ILE A 150 10.21 1.17 3.36
N ASN A 151 10.16 -0.10 3.73
CA ASN A 151 10.73 -1.18 2.93
C ASN A 151 9.71 -2.30 2.77
N ILE A 152 9.01 -2.30 1.64
CA ILE A 152 8.01 -3.33 1.34
C ILE A 152 8.75 -4.59 0.88
N LYS A 153 9.04 -5.46 1.84
CA LYS A 153 9.56 -6.82 1.60
C LYS A 153 8.51 -7.83 2.03
N ASN A 154 7.77 -8.35 1.05
CA ASN A 154 6.83 -9.43 1.30
C ASN A 154 7.61 -10.74 1.47
N ARG A 155 7.67 -11.25 2.70
CA ARG A 155 8.25 -12.57 3.01
C ARG A 155 7.24 -13.37 3.82
N TYR A 156 7.05 -14.63 3.46
CA TYR A 156 6.34 -15.58 4.32
C TYR A 156 7.16 -15.81 5.59
N VAL A 157 6.60 -15.42 6.73
CA VAL A 157 7.13 -15.73 8.06
C VAL A 157 6.14 -16.66 8.73
N ARG A 158 6.62 -17.74 9.35
CA ARG A 158 5.77 -18.68 10.07
C ARG A 158 5.31 -18.02 11.37
N ALA A 159 4.01 -18.06 11.65
CA ALA A 159 3.42 -17.40 12.82
C ALA A 159 3.90 -17.99 14.16
N ASP A 160 4.41 -19.23 14.15
CA ASP A 160 5.01 -19.90 15.32
C ASP A 160 6.40 -19.33 15.70
N CYS A 161 6.81 -18.18 15.15
CA CYS A 161 8.14 -17.61 15.34
C CYS A 161 8.26 -16.91 16.70
N PRO A 162 9.11 -17.38 17.62
CA PRO A 162 9.30 -16.76 18.94
C PRO A 162 9.92 -15.35 18.89
N GLU A 163 10.38 -14.91 17.72
CA GLU A 163 11.01 -13.60 17.49
C GLU A 163 10.00 -12.49 17.19
N LEU A 164 8.76 -12.82 16.81
CA LEU A 164 7.67 -11.85 16.73
C LEU A 164 7.13 -11.66 18.15
N THR A 165 7.93 -11.02 19.00
CA THR A 165 7.46 -10.65 20.32
C THR A 165 6.30 -9.69 20.14
N PRO A 166 5.13 -9.96 20.77
CA PRO A 166 4.12 -8.92 20.91
C PRO A 166 4.82 -7.71 21.53
N VAL A 167 4.58 -6.52 20.97
CA VAL A 167 4.95 -5.28 21.68
C VAL A 167 4.34 -5.41 23.07
N GLU A 168 5.19 -5.47 24.09
CA GLU A 168 4.75 -5.76 25.45
C GLU A 168 3.58 -4.82 25.78
N LYS A 169 2.43 -5.38 26.18
CA LYS A 169 1.22 -4.64 26.56
C LYS A 169 1.50 -3.58 27.67
N GLY A 170 2.69 -3.60 28.27
CA GLY A 170 3.18 -2.62 29.25
C GLY A 170 3.68 -1.29 28.69
N CYS A 171 3.93 -1.15 27.38
CA CYS A 171 4.41 0.14 26.84
C CYS A 171 3.28 1.15 26.54
N MET A 172 2.02 0.74 26.68
CA MET A 172 0.83 1.60 26.60
C MET A 172 -0.07 1.52 27.84
N SER A 173 0.44 1.01 28.97
CA SER A 173 -0.31 1.01 30.23
C SER A 173 0.17 2.13 31.16
N ASN A 174 -0.70 3.13 31.31
CA ASN A 174 -0.91 3.93 32.51
C ASN A 174 0.30 4.66 33.13
N ARG A 175 0.45 5.93 32.76
CA ARG A 175 0.65 6.99 33.76
C ARG A 175 -0.43 8.07 33.59
N TYR A 176 -1.67 7.68 33.87
CA TYR A 176 -2.71 8.61 34.31
C TYR A 176 -2.90 8.38 35.81
N GLU A 177 -2.02 8.97 36.61
CA GLU A 177 -2.31 9.19 38.03
C GLU A 177 -3.02 10.53 38.15
N SER A 178 -4.31 10.48 38.43
CA SER A 178 -5.01 11.58 39.07
C SER A 178 -5.96 11.02 40.13
N GLY A 179 -5.62 11.22 41.40
CA GLY A 179 -6.61 11.36 42.48
C GLY A 179 -6.82 10.17 43.42
N SER A 180 -6.01 10.18 44.48
CA SER A 180 -6.36 9.84 45.89
C SER A 180 -6.28 8.39 46.39
N PRO A 181 -5.87 8.20 47.67
CA PRO A 181 -5.21 6.99 48.14
C PRO A 181 -6.18 6.00 48.77
N VAL A 182 -6.00 4.71 48.47
CA VAL A 182 -6.60 3.63 49.26
C VAL A 182 -5.48 2.90 49.97
N THR A 183 -5.35 3.18 51.26
CA THR A 183 -4.53 2.41 52.20
C THR A 183 -5.10 1.02 52.37
N CYS A 184 -4.27 -0.02 52.31
CA CYS A 184 -4.59 -1.32 52.90
C CYS A 184 -3.41 -1.82 53.74
N SER A 185 -3.63 -1.74 55.04
CA SER A 185 -3.05 -2.56 56.11
C SER A 185 -3.25 -4.06 55.87
N GLY A 186 -2.26 -4.86 56.28
CA GLY A 186 -2.32 -6.33 56.35
C GLY A 186 -0.94 -6.94 56.18
#